data_AF-A0A2D5F6I6-F1
#
_entry.id   AF-A0A2D5F6I6-F1
#
_cell.length_a   1.000
_cell.length_b   1.000
_cell.length_c   1.000
_cell.angle_alpha   90.00
_cell.angle_beta   90.00
_cell.angle_gamma   90.00
#
_symmetry.space_group_name_H-M   'P 1'
#
loop_
_entity.id
_entity.type
_entity.pdbx_description
1 polymer ?
#
loop_
_entity_poly.entity_id
_entity_poly.type
_entity_poly.pdbx_seq_one_letter_code
_entity_poly.pdbx_strand_id
1 'polypeptide(L)'
;MQQGGSEWPQRLRSLSLTGVETDQPDRWDAQYNEPFTLLIDTGAREPLELHAWLQDVAGGLLSFTVEHVDRENIQPLSALLRQHLGDDEQLEEDLRRLDAEDQDGDPED
;
A
#
# COMPACT_ATOMS: atom_id res chain seq x y z
N MET A 1 3.60 6.97 8.21
CA MET A 1 2.18 6.54 8.25
C MET A 1 1.41 7.51 9.12
N GLN A 2 0.18 7.80 8.77
CA GLN A 2 -0.66 8.78 9.45
C GLN A 2 -2.08 8.25 9.64
N GLN A 3 -2.75 8.69 10.70
CA GLN A 3 -4.18 8.50 10.92
C GLN A 3 -4.71 9.64 11.79
N GLY A 4 -5.73 10.35 11.31
CA GLY A 4 -6.24 11.55 11.98
C GLY A 4 -5.13 12.59 12.16
N GLY A 5 -4.80 12.93 13.41
CA GLY A 5 -3.71 13.85 13.75
C GLY A 5 -2.40 13.17 14.19
N SER A 6 -2.34 11.83 14.14
CA SER A 6 -1.19 11.05 14.59
C SER A 6 -0.31 10.64 13.43
N GLU A 7 1.01 10.63 13.65
CA GLU A 7 2.02 10.27 12.66
C GLU A 7 3.04 9.29 13.27
N TRP A 8 3.30 8.20 12.55
CA TRP A 8 4.27 7.17 12.92
C TRP A 8 5.30 7.00 11.79
N PRO A 9 6.54 7.49 11.98
CA PRO A 9 7.65 7.17 11.09
C PRO A 9 8.09 5.73 11.37
N GLN A 10 8.09 4.90 10.33
CA GLN A 10 8.42 3.49 10.42
C GLN A 10 9.09 3.01 9.13
N ARG A 11 9.75 1.86 9.21
CA ARG A 11 10.43 1.28 8.07
C ARG A 11 9.47 0.42 7.26
N LEU A 12 9.47 0.63 5.95
CA LEU A 12 8.81 -0.24 4.98
C LEU A 12 9.55 -1.58 4.91
N ARG A 13 8.82 -2.68 5.12
CA ARG A 13 9.33 -4.06 5.10
C ARG A 13 9.05 -4.73 3.76
N SER A 14 7.83 -4.59 3.28
CA SER A 14 7.36 -5.13 2.01
C SER A 14 6.33 -4.20 1.39
N LEU A 15 6.24 -4.20 0.06
CA LEU A 15 5.28 -3.43 -0.71
C LEU A 15 4.85 -4.27 -1.92
N SER A 16 3.56 -4.33 -2.16
CA SER A 16 2.94 -4.85 -3.38
C SER A 16 1.83 -3.90 -3.84
N LEU A 17 1.13 -4.25 -4.91
CA LEU A 17 -0.01 -3.46 -5.38
C LEU A 17 -1.21 -3.52 -4.43
N THR A 18 -1.35 -4.63 -3.68
CA THR A 18 -2.51 -4.89 -2.82
C THR A 18 -2.21 -4.81 -1.33
N GLY A 19 -0.93 -4.71 -0.95
CA GLY A 19 -0.55 -4.76 0.45
C GLY A 19 0.75 -4.06 0.80
N VAL A 20 0.85 -3.71 2.07
CA VAL A 20 2.02 -3.07 2.65
C VAL A 20 2.35 -3.75 3.98
N GLU A 21 3.63 -3.97 4.24
CA GLU A 21 4.10 -4.43 5.55
C GLU A 21 5.12 -3.45 6.12
N THR A 22 5.00 -3.15 7.41
CA THR A 22 5.90 -2.24 8.13
C THR A 22 6.28 -2.81 9.49
N ASP A 23 7.40 -2.34 10.05
CA ASP A 23 7.71 -2.60 11.47
C ASP A 23 6.67 -1.89 12.35
N GLN A 24 6.22 -2.56 13.42
CA GLN A 24 5.34 -1.94 14.41
C GLN A 24 6.13 -0.88 15.23
N PRO A 25 5.64 0.36 15.35
CA PRO A 25 6.32 1.39 16.12
C PRO A 25 6.20 1.15 17.63
N ASP A 26 7.21 1.62 18.40
CA ASP A 26 7.26 1.46 19.87
C ASP A 26 6.03 2.05 20.59
N ARG A 27 5.47 3.14 20.04
CA ARG A 27 4.24 3.76 20.52
C ARG A 27 3.19 3.65 19.44
N TRP A 28 2.24 2.76 19.67
CA TRP A 28 1.16 2.42 18.74
C TRP A 28 -0.19 2.53 19.44
N ASP A 29 -0.88 3.65 19.21
CA ASP A 29 -2.19 4.00 19.78
C ASP A 29 -3.24 4.25 18.69
N ALA A 30 -3.04 3.67 17.51
CA ALA A 30 -3.91 3.84 16.36
C ALA A 30 -5.28 3.18 16.52
N GLN A 31 -6.24 3.63 15.72
CA GLN A 31 -7.57 3.06 15.60
C GLN A 31 -7.59 2.00 14.49
N TYR A 32 -7.85 0.75 14.86
CA TYR A 32 -7.71 -0.39 13.94
C TYR A 32 -8.90 -0.50 12.97
N ASN A 33 -9.99 0.19 13.27
CA ASN A 33 -11.24 0.20 12.52
C ASN A 33 -11.38 1.41 11.59
N GLU A 34 -10.28 2.11 11.32
CA GLU A 34 -10.20 3.23 10.39
C GLU A 34 -9.03 3.02 9.42
N PRO A 35 -9.12 3.54 8.18
CA PRO A 35 -8.02 3.44 7.24
C PRO A 35 -6.82 4.30 7.69
N PHE A 36 -5.65 3.95 7.16
CA PHE A 36 -4.40 4.66 7.34
C PHE A 36 -3.96 5.32 6.05
N THR A 37 -3.34 6.49 6.17
CA THR A 37 -2.61 7.13 5.07
C THR A 37 -1.14 6.74 5.17
N LEU A 38 -0.67 5.98 4.18
CA LEU A 38 0.72 5.55 4.05
C LEU A 38 1.44 6.51 3.11
N LEU A 39 2.30 7.35 3.67
CA LEU A 39 3.22 8.21 2.91
C LEU A 39 4.55 7.47 2.74
N ILE A 40 4.84 7.04 1.51
CA ILE A 40 6.05 6.30 1.15
C ILE A 40 7.01 7.25 0.44
N ASP A 41 8.21 7.40 0.99
CA ASP A 41 9.29 8.15 0.34
C ASP A 41 9.83 7.34 -0.84
N THR A 42 9.71 7.91 -2.04
CA THR A 42 10.15 7.32 -3.30
C THR A 42 11.43 7.97 -3.84
N GLY A 43 11.99 8.95 -3.13
CA GLY A 43 13.04 9.84 -3.63
C GLY A 43 12.55 10.90 -4.64
N ALA A 44 11.25 10.92 -4.96
CA ALA A 44 10.62 11.97 -5.75
C ALA A 44 10.33 13.24 -4.92
N ARG A 45 9.82 14.29 -5.57
CA ARG A 45 9.46 15.55 -4.90
C ARG A 45 8.29 15.37 -3.92
N GLU A 46 7.36 14.50 -4.26
CA GLU A 46 6.16 14.20 -3.47
C GLU A 46 6.17 12.72 -3.09
N PRO A 47 5.78 12.37 -1.85
CA PRO A 47 5.68 10.99 -1.43
C PRO A 47 4.54 10.30 -2.19
N LEU A 48 4.65 8.98 -2.33
CA LEU A 48 3.52 8.17 -2.76
C LEU A 48 2.55 8.03 -1.59
N GLU A 49 1.30 8.42 -1.80
CA GLU A 49 0.23 8.30 -0.81
C GLU A 49 -0.65 7.08 -1.14
N LEU A 50 -0.87 6.22 -0.15
CA LEU A 50 -1.78 5.06 -0.26
C LEU A 50 -2.73 5.02 0.92
N HIS A 51 -3.99 4.68 0.66
CA HIS A 51 -4.97 4.39 1.70
C HIS A 51 -5.04 2.88 1.95
N ALA A 52 -4.90 2.47 3.20
CA ALA A 52 -4.82 1.06 3.54
C ALA A 52 -5.47 0.72 4.88
N TRP A 53 -6.08 -0.47 4.93
CA TRP A 53 -6.69 -1.04 6.12
C TRP A 53 -5.72 -1.97 6.83
N LEU A 54 -5.57 -1.81 8.15
CA LEU A 54 -4.79 -2.74 8.96
C LEU A 54 -5.48 -4.11 8.97
N GLN A 55 -4.77 -5.14 8.55
CA GLN A 55 -5.26 -6.53 8.49
C GLN A 55 -4.80 -7.33 9.71
N ASP A 56 -3.53 -7.19 10.08
CA ASP A 56 -2.93 -7.99 11.14
C ASP A 56 -1.80 -7.26 11.87
N VAL A 57 -1.60 -7.63 13.12
CA VAL A 57 -0.51 -7.16 13.99
C VAL A 57 0.13 -8.37 14.64
N ALA A 58 1.23 -8.85 14.06
CA ALA A 58 1.87 -10.08 14.50
C ALA A 58 3.39 -9.99 14.41
N GLY A 59 4.08 -10.53 15.42
CA GLY A 59 5.55 -10.65 15.39
C GLY A 59 6.32 -9.33 15.31
N GLY A 60 5.70 -8.21 15.72
CA GLY A 60 6.30 -6.88 15.58
C GLY A 60 6.14 -6.26 14.19
N LEU A 61 5.26 -6.82 13.36
CA LEU A 61 4.91 -6.32 12.04
C LEU A 61 3.46 -5.84 12.01
N LEU A 62 3.22 -4.83 11.19
CA LEU A 62 1.89 -4.37 10.80
C LEU A 62 1.66 -4.73 9.33
N SER A 63 0.60 -5.48 9.06
CA SER A 63 0.22 -5.86 7.70
C SER A 63 -1.03 -5.09 7.28
N PHE A 64 -0.99 -4.46 6.11
CA PHE A 64 -2.07 -3.64 5.57
C PHE A 64 -2.53 -4.15 4.21
N THR A 65 -3.83 -4.04 3.95
CA THR A 65 -4.42 -4.19 2.62
C THR A 65 -4.67 -2.80 2.06
N VAL A 66 -4.13 -2.52 0.87
CA VAL A 66 -4.40 -1.28 0.15
C VAL A 66 -5.86 -1.30 -0.31
N GLU A 67 -6.61 -0.25 0.01
CA GLU A 67 -8.04 -0.16 -0.29
C GLU A 67 -8.26 0.01 -1.79
N HIS A 68 -7.72 1.10 -2.34
CA HIS A 68 -7.64 1.36 -3.78
C HIS A 68 -6.37 2.17 -4.06
N VAL A 69 -5.76 1.92 -5.21
CA VAL A 69 -4.69 2.77 -5.73
C VAL A 69 -5.33 3.72 -6.73
N ASP A 70 -5.40 5.01 -6.40
CA ASP A 70 -5.88 6.01 -7.34
C ASP A 70 -5.08 5.99 -8.64
N ARG A 71 -5.71 6.33 -9.77
CA ARG A 71 -5.03 6.34 -11.09
C ARG A 71 -3.76 7.18 -11.09
N GLU A 72 -3.74 8.25 -10.31
CA GLU A 72 -2.58 9.14 -10.13
C GLU A 72 -1.42 8.44 -9.42
N ASN A 73 -1.71 7.44 -8.59
CA ASN A 73 -0.76 6.69 -7.78
C ASN A 73 -0.34 5.34 -8.40
N ILE A 74 -1.10 4.79 -9.37
CA ILE A 74 -0.74 3.53 -10.06
C ILE A 74 0.63 3.61 -10.73
N GLN A 75 0.89 4.69 -11.47
CA GLN A 75 2.15 4.84 -12.21
C GLN A 75 3.36 5.03 -11.27
N PRO A 76 3.31 5.92 -10.26
CA PRO A 76 4.36 6.02 -9.24
C PRO A 76 4.58 4.72 -8.46
N LEU A 77 3.51 4.04 -8.04
CA LEU A 77 3.61 2.76 -7.32
C LEU A 77 4.26 1.69 -8.18
N SER A 78 3.85 1.55 -9.44
CA SER A 78 4.45 0.60 -10.37
C SER A 78 5.93 0.90 -10.61
N ALA A 79 6.29 2.18 -10.78
CA ALA A 79 7.68 2.59 -10.95
C ALA A 79 8.54 2.29 -9.71
N LEU A 80 7.99 2.49 -8.52
CA LEU A 80 8.64 2.16 -7.26
C LEU A 80 8.84 0.64 -7.11
N LEU A 81 7.79 -0.14 -7.40
CA LEU A 81 7.84 -1.61 -7.35
C LEU A 81 8.88 -2.18 -8.32
N ARG A 82 8.97 -1.66 -9.56
CA ARG A 82 10.02 -2.05 -10.52
C ARG A 82 11.44 -1.83 -9.98
N GLN A 83 11.67 -0.68 -9.35
CA GLN A 83 12.97 -0.35 -8.77
C GLN A 83 13.37 -1.26 -7.61
N HIS A 84 12.40 -1.72 -6.81
CA HIS A 84 12.66 -2.48 -5.60
C HIS A 84 12.58 -4.01 -5.78
N LEU A 85 11.71 -4.52 -6.65
CA LEU A 85 11.49 -5.95 -6.85
C LEU A 85 12.44 -6.57 -7.88
N GLY A 86 12.91 -5.79 -8.86
CA GLY A 86 13.82 -6.26 -9.92
C GLY A 86 13.23 -7.29 -10.89
N ASP A 87 11.94 -7.62 -10.76
CA ASP A 87 11.22 -8.62 -11.56
C ASP A 87 10.00 -7.97 -12.23
N ASP A 88 10.22 -7.40 -13.41
CA ASP A 88 9.20 -6.65 -14.17
C ASP A 88 8.04 -7.55 -14.62
N GLU A 89 8.32 -8.83 -14.89
CA GLU A 89 7.33 -9.79 -15.42
C GLU A 89 6.25 -10.11 -14.37
N GLN A 90 6.64 -10.40 -13.12
CA GLN A 90 5.71 -10.63 -12.02
C GLN A 90 4.81 -9.40 -11.75
N LEU A 91 5.38 -8.20 -11.83
CA LEU A 91 4.63 -6.96 -11.65
C LEU A 91 3.61 -6.73 -12.77
N GLU A 92 3.98 -7.01 -14.02
CA GLU A 92 3.06 -6.91 -15.16
C GLU A 92 1.90 -7.91 -15.08
N GLU A 93 2.13 -9.09 -14.52
CA GLU A 93 1.06 -10.05 -14.25
C GLU A 93 0.11 -9.58 -13.15
N ASP A 94 0.64 -9.03 -12.06
CA ASP A 94 -0.20 -8.51 -10.96
C ASP A 94 -0.99 -7.27 -11.39
N LEU A 95 -0.43 -6.40 -12.24
CA LEU A 95 -1.15 -5.28 -12.86
C LEU A 95 -2.29 -5.76 -13.77
N ARG A 96 -2.07 -6.80 -14.57
CA ARG A 96 -3.11 -7.40 -15.42
C ARG A 96 -4.23 -8.03 -14.59
N ARG A 97 -3.92 -8.64 -13.45
CA ARG A 97 -4.92 -9.22 -12.55
C ARG A 97 -5.83 -8.14 -11.95
N LEU A 98 -5.25 -7.03 -11.49
CA LEU A 98 -6.01 -5.91 -10.96
C LEU A 98 -6.94 -5.26 -11.99
N ASP A 99 -6.48 -5.12 -13.23
CA ASP A 99 -7.30 -4.57 -14.33
C ASP A 99 -8.49 -5.48 -14.67
N ALA A 100 -8.33 -6.80 -14.53
CA ALA A 100 -9.41 -7.77 -14.71
C ALA A 100 -10.41 -7.77 -13.53
N GLU A 101 -9.92 -7.64 -12.30
CA GLU A 101 -10.79 -7.56 -11.11
C GLU A 101 -11.66 -6.29 -11.08
N ASP A 102 -11.17 -5.17 -11.63
CA ASP A 102 -11.96 -3.94 -11.81
C ASP A 102 -13.04 -4.08 -12.91
N GLN A 103 -12.81 -4.96 -13.90
CA GLN A 103 -13.73 -5.20 -15.04
C GLN A 103 -14.79 -6.28 -14.76
N ASP A 104 -14.53 -7.23 -13.86
CA ASP A 104 -15.49 -8.27 -13.45
C ASP A 104 -16.52 -7.77 -12.40
N GLY A 105 -16.43 -6.50 -11.99
CA GLY A 105 -17.34 -5.84 -11.05
C GLY A 105 -18.72 -5.47 -11.60
N ASP A 106 -18.98 -5.66 -12.90
CA ASP A 106 -20.30 -5.39 -13.48
C ASP A 106 -20.69 -6.40 -14.58
N PRO A 107 -21.62 -7.31 -14.26
CA PRO A 107 -22.70 -7.61 -15.18
C PRO A 107 -23.99 -6.97 -14.63
N GLU A 108 -24.30 -5.75 -15.06
CA GLU A 108 -25.66 -5.22 -15.09
C GLU A 108 -26.53 -6.22 -15.89
N ASP A 109 -27.37 -6.98 -15.18
CA ASP A 109 -28.56 -7.67 -15.71
C ASP A 109 -29.78 -6.75 -15.65
#